data_AF-A0A9P5BUB1-F1
#
_entry.id   AF-A0A9P5BUB1-F1
#
_cell.length_a   1.000
_cell.length_b   1.000
_cell.length_c   1.000
_cell.angle_alpha   90.00
_cell.angle_beta   90.00
_cell.angle_gamma   90.00
#
_symmetry.space_group_name_H-M   'P 1'
#
loop_
_entity.id
_entity.type
_entity.pdbx_description
1 polymer ?
#
loop_
_entity_poly.entity_id
_entity_poly.type
_entity_poly.pdbx_seq_one_letter_code
_entity_poly.pdbx_strand_id
1 'polypeptide(L)'
;MTVYNFCSYDLWLEPHVGSRVENVEHVAANGVYSRPFQAADETVGISLKVSKIEGNFKRPVQIEYSRNKSTIAYDLSLIDCLGQTGEIRYGKVVRNGNTTACAGHEAGLQLGNTQSKSFQCGAGAWCDDQAYLYEASQ
;
A
#
# COMPACT_ATOMS: atom_id res chain seq x y z
N MET A 1 7.19 -10.08 0.29
CA MET A 1 6.99 -8.62 0.30
C MET A 1 7.68 -7.98 1.47
N THR A 2 8.32 -6.85 1.23
CA THR A 2 8.93 -5.98 2.22
C THR A 2 8.28 -4.60 2.14
N VAL A 3 7.95 -4.00 3.28
CA VAL A 3 7.40 -2.65 3.42
C VAL A 3 8.38 -1.84 4.25
N TYR A 4 8.89 -0.75 3.68
CA TYR A 4 9.79 0.17 4.36
C TYR A 4 9.03 1.41 4.80
N ASN A 5 8.98 1.63 6.11
CA ASN A 5 8.32 2.79 6.68
C ASN A 5 9.31 3.96 6.82
N PHE A 6 9.36 4.86 5.83
CA PHE A 6 10.17 6.09 5.92
C PHE A 6 9.51 7.21 6.73
N CYS A 7 8.35 6.96 7.33
CA CYS A 7 7.65 7.95 8.13
C CYS A 7 8.33 8.14 9.50
N SER A 8 8.11 9.31 10.10
CA SER A 8 8.46 9.59 11.49
C SER A 8 7.47 9.00 12.50
N TYR A 9 6.48 8.23 12.03
CA TYR A 9 5.43 7.62 12.84
C TYR A 9 5.25 6.15 12.44
N ASP A 10 4.62 5.39 13.33
CA ASP A 10 4.38 3.96 13.14
C ASP A 10 3.25 3.70 12.13
N LEU A 11 3.37 2.59 11.40
CA LEU A 11 2.32 2.09 10.51
C LEU A 11 1.69 0.84 11.10
N TRP A 12 0.41 0.68 10.81
CA TRP A 12 -0.39 -0.49 11.13
C TRP A 12 -0.91 -1.08 9.83
N LEU A 13 -0.77 -2.39 9.66
CA LEU A 13 -1.18 -3.11 8.46
C LEU A 13 -2.25 -4.12 8.84
N GLU A 14 -3.44 -4.04 8.25
CA GLU A 14 -4.50 -5.04 8.38
C GLU A 14 -4.54 -5.90 7.11
N PRO A 15 -4.11 -7.18 7.17
CA PRO A 15 -4.14 -8.05 6.01
C PRO A 15 -5.55 -8.58 5.73
N HIS A 16 -6.00 -8.41 4.50
CA HIS A 16 -7.19 -9.03 3.93
C HIS A 16 -6.74 -10.09 2.94
N VAL A 17 -7.05 -11.36 3.20
CA VAL A 17 -6.77 -12.50 2.34
C VAL A 17 -8.10 -13.06 1.85
N GLY A 18 -8.51 -12.67 0.64
CA GLY A 18 -9.88 -12.89 0.17
C GLY A 18 -10.90 -12.22 1.09
N SER A 19 -11.78 -13.02 1.70
CA SER A 19 -12.78 -12.54 2.66
C SER A 19 -12.31 -12.56 4.12
N ARG A 20 -11.11 -13.08 4.41
CA ARG A 20 -10.58 -13.21 5.77
C ARG A 20 -9.72 -12.01 6.12
N VAL A 21 -9.93 -11.48 7.33
CA VAL A 21 -9.03 -10.50 7.96
C VAL A 21 -8.07 -11.23 8.89
N GLU A 22 -6.77 -10.97 8.76
CA GLU A 22 -5.72 -11.51 9.64
C GLU A 22 -5.37 -10.50 10.76
N ASN A 23 -4.47 -10.89 11.66
CA ASN A 23 -4.02 -10.02 12.74
C ASN A 23 -3.33 -8.76 12.19
N VAL A 24 -3.56 -7.64 12.87
CA VAL A 24 -2.89 -6.37 12.56
C VAL A 24 -1.41 -6.48 12.86
N GLU A 25 -0.60 -5.98 11.93
CA GLU A 25 0.85 -5.96 11.99
C GLU A 25 1.34 -4.53 12.26
N HIS A 26 2.45 -4.41 12.97
CA HIS A 26 3.08 -3.14 13.33
C HIS A 26 4.38 -2.92 12.58
N VAL A 27 4.59 -1.71 12.07
CA VAL A 27 5.86 -1.28 11.49
C VAL A 27 6.28 0.01 12.17
N ALA A 28 7.30 -0.08 13.01
CA ALA A 28 7.86 1.09 13.68
C ALA A 28 8.27 2.19 12.67
N ALA A 29 8.29 3.45 13.11
CA ALA A 29 8.90 4.55 12.37
C ALA A 29 10.33 4.20 11.93
N ASN A 30 10.68 4.48 10.66
CA ASN A 30 11.94 4.07 10.02
C ASN A 30 12.20 2.55 10.02
N GLY A 31 11.16 1.76 10.30
CA GLY A 31 11.22 0.31 10.40
C GLY A 31 10.97 -0.39 9.07
N VAL A 32 11.05 -1.71 9.13
CA VAL A 32 10.79 -2.60 7.99
C VAL A 32 9.90 -3.73 8.45
N TYR A 33 8.92 -4.06 7.62
CA TYR A 33 8.09 -5.26 7.77
C TYR A 33 8.31 -6.17 6.58
N SER A 34 8.43 -7.47 6.84
CA SER A 34 8.60 -8.48 5.80
C SER A 34 7.65 -9.64 6.04
N ARG A 35 6.92 -10.02 4.99
CA ARG A 35 6.14 -11.26 4.95
C ARG A 35 6.42 -12.00 3.63
N PRO A 36 6.35 -13.33 3.60
CA PRO A 36 6.32 -14.06 2.34
C PRO A 36 5.14 -13.59 1.47
N PHE A 37 5.31 -13.59 0.14
CA PHE A 37 4.14 -13.50 -0.75
C PHE A 37 3.36 -14.79 -0.61
N GLN A 38 2.27 -14.73 0.14
CA GLN A 38 1.40 -15.88 0.29
C GLN A 38 0.79 -16.19 -1.07
N ALA A 39 0.91 -17.46 -1.47
CA ALA A 39 0.06 -17.98 -2.52
C ALA A 39 -1.31 -18.16 -1.86
N ALA A 40 -2.24 -17.29 -2.20
CA ALA A 40 -3.63 -17.64 -2.03
C ALA A 40 -4.03 -18.44 -3.28
N ASP A 41 -5.04 -19.31 -3.20
CA ASP A 41 -5.53 -20.05 -4.37
C ASP A 41 -5.75 -19.07 -5.52
N GLU A 42 -5.58 -19.49 -6.79
CA GLU A 42 -5.45 -18.62 -7.99
C GLU A 42 -6.56 -17.54 -8.16
N THR A 43 -7.61 -17.59 -7.34
CA THR A 43 -8.76 -16.67 -7.28
C THR A 43 -8.73 -15.67 -6.11
N VAL A 44 -7.72 -15.70 -5.24
CA VAL A 44 -7.72 -14.93 -3.99
C VAL A 44 -6.63 -13.85 -4.02
N GLY A 45 -7.06 -12.58 -4.04
CA GLY A 45 -6.17 -11.43 -3.87
C GLY A 45 -5.84 -11.18 -2.39
N ILE A 46 -4.71 -10.53 -2.14
CA ILE A 46 -4.34 -10.03 -0.82
C ILE A 46 -4.30 -8.50 -0.88
N SER A 47 -4.92 -7.85 0.10
CA SER A 47 -4.77 -6.42 0.32
C SER A 47 -4.26 -6.16 1.73
N LEU A 48 -3.16 -5.43 1.87
CA LEU A 48 -2.73 -4.90 3.15
C LEU A 48 -3.20 -3.46 3.26
N LYS A 49 -4.16 -3.23 4.15
CA LYS A 49 -4.64 -1.88 4.47
C LYS A 49 -3.67 -1.23 5.43
N VAL A 50 -3.07 -0.12 5.05
CA VAL A 50 -2.06 0.61 5.81
C VAL A 50 -2.70 1.85 6.46
N SER A 51 -2.47 2.03 7.76
CA SER A 51 -2.95 3.17 8.53
C SER A 51 -1.88 3.75 9.47
N LYS A 52 -2.07 5.03 9.85
CA LYS A 52 -1.29 5.71 10.90
C LYS A 52 -1.78 5.37 12.31
N ILE A 53 -2.99 4.82 12.44
CA ILE A 53 -3.68 4.59 13.72
C ILE A 53 -4.14 3.14 13.78
N GLU A 54 -3.72 2.42 14.83
CA GLU A 54 -4.11 1.04 15.07
C GLU A 54 -5.64 0.90 15.11
N GLY A 55 -6.16 -0.12 14.41
CA GLY A 55 -7.60 -0.40 14.36
C GLY A 55 -8.45 0.59 13.55
N ASN A 56 -7.86 1.60 12.89
CA ASN A 56 -8.59 2.54 12.04
C ASN A 56 -8.15 2.45 10.57
N PHE A 57 -8.80 1.57 9.82
CA PHE A 57 -8.56 1.32 8.39
C PHE A 57 -9.66 1.88 7.49
N LYS A 58 -10.33 2.97 7.89
CA LYS A 58 -11.44 3.58 7.11
C LYS A 58 -10.97 4.33 5.86
N ARG A 59 -9.72 4.80 5.86
CA ARG A 59 -9.10 5.56 4.76
C ARG A 59 -7.67 5.09 4.50
N PRO A 60 -7.47 3.79 4.21
CA PRO A 60 -6.15 3.21 4.15
C PRO A 60 -5.47 3.52 2.81
N VAL A 61 -4.14 3.49 2.82
CA VAL A 61 -3.40 3.12 1.61
C VAL A 61 -3.50 1.60 1.48
N GLN A 62 -3.73 1.07 0.29
CA GLN A 62 -3.76 -0.38 0.07
C GLN A 62 -2.51 -0.84 -0.66
N ILE A 63 -1.87 -1.88 -0.14
CA ILE A 63 -0.85 -2.64 -0.85
C ILE A 63 -1.52 -3.93 -1.32
N GLU A 64 -1.83 -4.02 -2.60
CA GLU A 64 -2.60 -5.12 -3.16
C GLU A 64 -1.65 -6.03 -3.93
N TYR A 65 -1.80 -7.35 -3.78
CA TYR A 65 -1.04 -8.30 -4.57
C TYR A 65 -1.78 -9.62 -4.80
N SER A 66 -1.46 -10.27 -5.91
CA SER A 66 -1.83 -11.64 -6.22
C SER A 66 -0.61 -12.40 -6.73
N ARG A 67 -0.57 -13.70 -6.43
CA ARG A 67 0.56 -14.55 -6.80
C ARG A 67 0.03 -15.83 -7.42
N ASN A 68 0.52 -16.17 -8.61
CA ASN A 68 0.43 -17.52 -9.15
C ASN A 68 1.81 -18.22 -9.04
N LYS A 69 1.98 -19.39 -9.68
CA LYS A 69 3.21 -20.18 -9.57
C LYS A 69 4.47 -19.45 -10.06
N SER A 70 4.36 -18.51 -10.99
CA SER A 70 5.52 -17.89 -11.66
C SER A 70 5.53 -16.36 -11.63
N THR A 71 4.41 -15.70 -11.34
CA THR A 71 4.31 -14.25 -11.34
C THR A 71 3.63 -13.71 -10.10
N ILE A 72 4.03 -12.50 -9.73
CA ILE A 72 3.37 -11.69 -8.70
C ILE A 72 2.91 -10.39 -9.36
N ALA A 73 1.61 -10.14 -9.30
CA ALA A 73 1.01 -8.86 -9.64
C ALA A 73 0.80 -8.09 -8.34
N TYR A 74 1.12 -6.80 -8.32
CA TYR A 74 0.88 -5.97 -7.16
C TYR A 74 0.82 -4.50 -7.52
N ASP A 75 0.13 -3.74 -6.67
CA ASP A 75 -0.06 -2.31 -6.81
C ASP A 75 -0.11 -1.61 -5.44
N LEU A 76 0.05 -0.29 -5.48
CA LEU A 76 -0.11 0.61 -4.34
C LEU A 76 -1.26 1.57 -4.65
N SER A 77 -2.38 1.37 -3.96
CA SER A 77 -3.61 2.11 -4.20
C SER A 77 -3.83 3.19 -3.16
N LEU A 78 -4.05 4.42 -3.63
CA LEU A 78 -4.43 5.59 -2.81
C LEU A 78 -5.95 5.84 -2.83
N ILE A 79 -6.72 5.02 -3.54
CA ILE A 79 -8.14 5.29 -3.87
C ILE A 79 -8.97 5.56 -2.60
N ASP A 80 -8.79 4.77 -1.54
CA ASP A 80 -9.60 4.88 -0.32
C ASP A 80 -9.10 5.95 0.66
N CYS A 81 -7.83 6.34 0.58
CA CYS A 81 -7.29 7.38 1.44
C CYS A 81 -7.49 8.78 0.87
N LEU A 82 -7.68 8.92 -0.44
CA LEU A 82 -7.89 10.21 -1.08
C LEU A 82 -9.16 10.91 -0.60
N GLY A 83 -9.08 12.24 -0.47
CA GLY A 83 -10.19 13.09 -0.07
C GLY A 83 -10.37 14.29 -0.98
N GLN A 84 -11.34 15.12 -0.60
CA GLN A 84 -11.66 16.36 -1.29
C GLN A 84 -10.70 17.48 -0.88
N THR A 85 -10.30 18.32 -1.84
CA THR A 85 -9.44 19.51 -1.60
C THR A 85 -10.25 20.80 -1.42
N GLY A 86 -11.55 20.77 -1.69
CA GLY A 86 -12.39 21.98 -1.78
C GLY A 86 -12.16 22.79 -3.08
N GLU A 87 -11.13 22.46 -3.87
CA GLU A 87 -10.88 23.05 -5.18
C GLU A 87 -12.01 22.68 -6.15
N ILE A 88 -12.46 23.65 -6.95
CA ILE A 88 -13.45 23.42 -8.01
C ILE A 88 -12.74 23.37 -9.35
N ARG A 89 -12.80 22.22 -10.04
CA ARG A 89 -12.38 22.08 -11.44
C ARG A 89 -13.57 21.70 -12.29
N TYR A 90 -13.75 22.41 -13.41
CA TYR A 90 -14.89 22.20 -14.33
C TYR A 90 -16.25 22.20 -13.62
N GLY A 91 -16.44 23.10 -12.63
CA GLY A 91 -17.69 23.22 -11.87
C GLY A 91 -17.94 22.10 -10.85
N LYS A 92 -16.97 21.23 -10.55
CA LYS A 92 -17.08 20.16 -9.55
C LYS A 92 -15.93 20.21 -8.54
N VAL A 93 -16.22 19.85 -7.29
CA VAL A 93 -15.18 19.69 -6.25
C VAL A 93 -14.24 18.54 -6.64
N VAL A 94 -12.94 18.79 -6.63
CA VAL A 94 -11.90 17.77 -6.84
C VAL A 94 -11.95 16.77 -5.67
N ARG A 95 -12.26 15.50 -5.98
CA ARG A 95 -12.47 14.44 -4.98
C ARG A 95 -11.25 13.59 -4.67
N ASN A 96 -10.16 13.81 -5.39
CA ASN A 96 -8.99 12.95 -5.44
C ASN A 96 -7.68 13.74 -5.26
N GLY A 97 -7.69 14.80 -4.43
CA GLY A 97 -6.53 15.66 -4.27
C GLY A 97 -6.03 15.81 -2.84
N ASN A 98 -6.82 15.44 -1.83
CA ASN A 98 -6.38 15.52 -0.44
C ASN A 98 -5.80 14.17 0.01
N THR A 99 -4.48 14.14 0.23
CA THR A 99 -3.72 12.95 0.58
C THR A 99 -3.39 12.83 2.08
N THR A 100 -3.96 13.68 2.95
CA THR A 100 -3.57 13.71 4.38
C THR A 100 -3.80 12.40 5.13
N ALA A 101 -4.78 11.60 4.69
CA ALA A 101 -5.08 10.28 5.25
C ALA A 101 -4.23 9.15 4.62
N CYS A 102 -3.50 9.42 3.53
CA CYS A 102 -2.70 8.43 2.84
C CYS A 102 -1.39 8.18 3.57
N ALA A 103 -1.38 7.21 4.48
CA ALA A 103 -0.22 6.85 5.27
C ALA A 103 1.02 6.57 4.40
N GLY A 104 2.08 7.34 4.61
CA GLY A 104 3.37 7.16 3.93
C GLY A 104 3.47 7.84 2.58
N HIS A 105 2.41 8.46 2.08
CA HIS A 105 2.50 9.28 0.88
C HIS A 105 3.42 10.49 1.09
N GLU A 106 3.38 11.12 2.26
CA GLU A 106 4.19 12.29 2.59
C GLU A 106 5.68 12.02 2.80
N ALA A 107 6.06 10.76 3.04
CA ALA A 107 7.44 10.37 3.39
C ALA A 107 8.09 9.43 2.38
N GLY A 108 7.30 8.86 1.45
CA GLY A 108 7.76 7.90 0.46
C GLY A 108 7.72 6.47 0.99
N LEU A 109 6.52 5.89 1.03
CA LEU A 109 6.34 4.46 1.31
C LEU A 109 6.99 3.64 0.19
N GLN A 110 7.89 2.73 0.55
CA GLN A 110 8.57 1.85 -0.41
C GLN A 110 8.20 0.40 -0.17
N LEU A 111 7.99 -0.32 -1.27
CA LEU A 111 7.66 -1.74 -1.27
C LEU A 111 8.80 -2.54 -1.90
N GLY A 112 8.70 -3.86 -1.91
CA GLY A 112 9.67 -4.70 -2.61
C GLY A 112 9.64 -6.16 -2.19
N ASN A 113 10.68 -6.88 -2.58
CA ASN A 113 11.00 -8.21 -2.12
C ASN A 113 12.42 -8.23 -1.49
N THR A 114 12.97 -9.41 -1.23
CA THR A 114 14.31 -9.54 -0.62
C THR A 114 15.45 -9.16 -1.57
N GLN A 115 15.20 -9.04 -2.87
CA GLN A 115 16.20 -8.82 -3.91
C GLN A 115 16.07 -7.45 -4.59
N SER A 116 14.86 -6.88 -4.66
CA SER A 116 14.58 -5.64 -5.36
C SER A 116 13.52 -4.82 -4.63
N LYS A 117 13.66 -3.50 -4.72
CA LYS A 117 12.65 -2.56 -4.27
C LYS A 117 11.65 -2.27 -5.40
N SER A 118 10.44 -1.91 -5.03
CA SER A 118 9.32 -1.62 -5.91
C SER A 118 8.54 -0.43 -5.35
N PHE A 119 7.88 0.35 -6.21
CA PHE A 119 7.23 1.60 -5.78
C PHE A 119 8.19 2.52 -5.02
N GLN A 120 9.16 3.07 -5.74
CA GLN A 120 10.19 3.96 -5.22
C GLN A 120 9.77 5.43 -5.33
N CYS A 121 8.62 5.75 -4.74
CA CYS A 121 8.04 7.07 -4.89
C CYS A 121 8.72 8.06 -3.94
N GLY A 122 9.05 9.24 -4.47
CA GLY A 122 9.43 10.36 -3.63
C GLY A 122 8.29 10.77 -2.69
N ALA A 123 8.64 11.38 -1.57
CA ALA A 123 7.70 12.04 -0.67
C ALA A 123 6.75 12.99 -1.46
N GLY A 124 5.44 12.84 -1.24
CA GLY A 124 4.40 13.65 -1.88
C GLY A 124 4.22 13.41 -3.38
N ALA A 125 4.96 12.46 -3.97
CA ALA A 125 4.85 12.15 -5.38
C ALA A 125 3.71 11.16 -5.63
N TRP A 126 3.01 11.34 -6.76
CA TRP A 126 2.20 10.29 -7.31
C TRP A 126 3.13 9.19 -7.81
N CYS A 127 2.87 7.96 -7.37
CA CYS A 127 3.56 6.76 -7.80
C CYS A 127 3.09 6.34 -9.20
N ASP A 128 3.20 7.22 -10.18
CA ASP A 128 2.84 6.87 -11.56
C ASP A 128 4.09 6.32 -12.25
N ASP A 129 4.05 5.01 -12.57
CA ASP A 129 4.77 4.29 -13.65
C ASP A 129 5.00 2.78 -13.38
N GLN A 130 4.66 2.23 -12.20
CA GLN A 130 4.99 0.82 -11.88
C GLN A 130 3.79 -0.07 -11.50
N ALA A 131 2.59 0.23 -12.00
CA ALA A 131 1.42 -0.63 -11.83
C ALA A 131 1.48 -1.92 -12.68
N TYR A 132 2.63 -2.59 -12.82
CA TYR A 132 2.73 -3.81 -13.64
C TYR A 132 3.74 -4.82 -13.09
N LEU A 133 3.25 -6.06 -12.92
CA LEU A 133 3.90 -7.37 -12.80
C LEU A 133 5.42 -7.38 -12.59
N TYR A 134 5.89 -8.01 -11.51
CA TYR A 134 7.32 -8.29 -11.33
C TYR A 134 7.59 -9.79 -11.33
N GLU A 135 8.79 -10.15 -11.81
CA GLU A 135 9.30 -11.51 -11.72
C GLU A 135 9.57 -11.87 -10.26
N ALA A 136 8.99 -13.00 -9.83
CA ALA A 136 9.34 -13.61 -8.56
C ALA A 136 10.68 -14.32 -8.72
N SER A 137 11.70 -13.88 -7.99
CA SER A 137 12.91 -14.68 -7.82
C SER A 137 12.58 -15.95 -7.02
N GLN A 138 12.91 -17.11 -7.57
CA GLN A 138 12.69 -18.42 -6.97
C GLN A 138 13.44 -18.59 -5.65
#